data_AF-A0A838DCW8-F1
#
_entry.id   AF-A0A838DCW8-F1
#
_cell.length_a   1.000
_cell.length_b   1.000
_cell.length_c   1.000
_cell.angle_alpha   90.00
_cell.angle_beta   90.00
_cell.angle_gamma   90.00
#
_symmetry.space_group_name_H-M   'P 1'
#
loop_
_entity.id
_entity.type
_entity.pdbx_description
1 polymer ?
#
loop_
_entity_poly.entity_id
_entity_poly.type
_entity_poly.pdbx_seq_one_letter_code
_entity_poly.pdbx_strand_id
1 'polypeptide(L)'
;MTESRFVRESVIKGYLDGKSFAEISNENNIAKGSVFNIINAWTAQIGIPDIEEIREFSTMIRKSGITIKQCAQSFRFIQILASFGIRDELHSSYVADIIPRNRDENEDDPVIKNKKSGGWKKDHAPTSRDNFYYFIESIYNNCKNQGIKSTNVIRWIQDLIDFGPLLYENAGNNTTGFERDINEPSELQNLRTNNKPLFRKSKDTRNEREIQIPFISKISGYIEQKKLEVQHLDINNKKLQQEIRDLEEQKNTLLSNITNLIRKESLSLTYLDWFNSLKKELLEIYGIKLEEEFSNFVKVFTDFKYYDYDAHQIVKEYKQIESLRYEMKAIQGIVDSIVHTRDNLLKEIESLEERKSYSRQSLDALQELNYAGYGLKELRQLKNTVIEIAVSNGIEFYDAGKKFLKDLENQYDNKLGFETKIKEVKTELKKLEDEVPEYKEYLQAKDIISRSLPYLYKFGVTDDDIISMTDVVTTYLNGNITFNPNPQSENIVDENKLIKIPYYWRSFINEIRNLGNINSQITKQRSYLDAIRKEIDDLNSQRQNLNEQTLLSGQLLNSLNGRLSYFIESLKQIMFSVKELNKMFIVYQPLFFIHVTTSGDSKDDNNIHKDE
;
A
#
# COMPACT_ATOMS: atom_id res chain seq x y z
N MET A 1 47.82 -2.14 -11.82
CA MET A 1 46.56 -2.18 -11.06
C MET A 1 45.85 -0.82 -10.96
N THR A 2 46.51 0.29 -11.27
CA THR A 2 45.97 1.67 -11.18
C THR A 2 45.09 2.08 -12.36
N GLU A 3 45.38 1.59 -13.57
CA GLU A 3 44.69 2.00 -14.80
C GLU A 3 43.23 1.50 -14.89
N SER A 4 42.97 0.28 -14.42
CA SER A 4 41.61 -0.30 -14.38
C SER A 4 40.67 0.44 -13.41
N ARG A 5 41.20 0.98 -12.32
CA ARG A 5 40.42 1.76 -11.34
C ARG A 5 40.03 3.12 -11.92
N PHE A 6 40.94 3.78 -12.62
CA PHE A 6 40.69 5.08 -13.25
C PHE A 6 39.62 5.00 -14.33
N VAL A 7 39.67 3.97 -15.18
CA VAL A 7 38.63 3.72 -16.20
C VAL A 7 37.27 3.46 -15.56
N ARG A 8 37.22 2.67 -14.48
CA ARG A 8 35.97 2.43 -13.75
C ARG A 8 35.36 3.71 -13.16
N GLU A 9 36.18 4.54 -12.52
CA GLU A 9 35.73 5.82 -11.93
C GLU A 9 35.25 6.80 -13.01
N SER A 10 35.95 6.88 -14.15
CA SER A 10 35.56 7.70 -15.30
C SER A 10 34.24 7.25 -15.92
N VAL A 11 34.02 5.93 -16.04
CA VAL A 11 32.75 5.35 -16.54
C VAL A 11 31.58 5.67 -15.63
N ILE A 12 31.75 5.50 -14.31
CA ILE A 12 30.71 5.82 -13.32
C ILE A 12 30.38 7.31 -13.33
N LYS A 13 31.40 8.17 -13.40
CA LYS A 13 31.21 9.61 -13.48
C LYS A 13 30.45 10.02 -14.75
N GLY A 14 30.85 9.50 -15.91
CA GLY A 14 30.14 9.75 -17.16
C GLY A 14 28.69 9.29 -17.13
N TYR A 15 28.40 8.19 -16.45
CA TYR A 15 27.04 7.70 -16.24
C TYR A 15 26.18 8.65 -15.42
N LEU A 16 26.72 9.11 -14.28
CA LEU A 16 26.07 10.08 -13.39
C LEU A 16 25.92 11.46 -14.02
N ASP A 17 26.80 11.83 -14.94
CA ASP A 17 26.70 13.06 -15.75
C ASP A 17 25.65 12.96 -16.88
N GLY A 18 24.88 11.87 -16.93
CA GLY A 18 23.82 11.66 -17.92
C GLY A 18 24.35 11.39 -19.34
N LYS A 19 25.59 10.90 -19.48
CA LYS A 19 26.13 10.49 -20.78
C LYS A 19 25.55 9.16 -21.25
N SER A 20 25.43 9.04 -22.57
CA SER A 20 25.04 7.77 -23.17
C SER A 20 26.21 6.77 -23.08
N PHE A 21 25.90 5.46 -23.08
CA PHE A 21 26.95 4.44 -23.09
C PHE A 21 27.89 4.53 -24.29
N ALA A 22 27.42 5.08 -25.42
CA ALA A 22 28.24 5.31 -26.60
C ALA A 22 29.25 6.46 -26.40
N GLU A 23 28.81 7.56 -25.77
CA GLU A 23 29.70 8.67 -25.40
C GLU A 23 30.77 8.22 -24.41
N ILE A 24 30.37 7.49 -23.36
CA ILE A 24 31.30 6.98 -22.33
C ILE A 24 32.29 5.98 -22.94
N SER A 25 31.82 5.11 -23.84
CA SER A 25 32.63 4.15 -24.58
C SER A 25 33.71 4.85 -25.41
N ASN A 26 33.34 5.90 -26.16
CA ASN A 26 34.26 6.69 -26.97
C ASN A 26 35.27 7.47 -26.11
N GLU A 27 34.84 8.08 -25.00
CA GLU A 27 35.71 8.87 -24.12
C GLU A 27 36.76 8.03 -23.39
N ASN A 28 36.44 6.76 -23.10
CA ASN A 28 37.31 5.87 -22.33
C ASN A 28 38.01 4.81 -23.20
N ASN A 29 37.81 4.82 -24.52
CA ASN A 29 38.35 3.82 -25.46
C ASN A 29 38.04 2.36 -25.05
N ILE A 30 36.83 2.10 -24.56
CA ILE A 30 36.37 0.76 -24.16
C ILE A 30 35.10 0.38 -24.91
N ALA A 31 34.82 -0.91 -25.06
CA ALA A 31 33.60 -1.38 -25.72
C ALA A 31 32.34 -0.99 -24.91
N LYS A 32 31.24 -0.69 -25.62
CA LYS A 32 29.94 -0.36 -25.00
C LYS A 32 29.45 -1.43 -24.02
N GLY A 33 29.73 -2.71 -24.29
CA GLY A 33 29.41 -3.81 -23.37
C GLY A 33 30.21 -3.77 -22.06
N SER A 34 31.46 -3.30 -22.10
CA SER A 34 32.29 -3.10 -20.90
C SER A 34 31.76 -1.96 -20.03
N VAL A 35 31.28 -0.88 -20.64
CA VAL A 35 30.58 0.21 -19.92
C VAL A 35 29.36 -0.32 -19.18
N PHE A 36 28.49 -1.07 -19.87
CA PHE A 36 27.28 -1.66 -19.28
C PHE A 36 27.61 -2.58 -18.09
N ASN A 37 28.59 -3.47 -18.23
CA ASN A 37 28.99 -4.38 -17.15
C ASN A 37 29.55 -3.64 -15.94
N ILE A 38 30.36 -2.59 -16.15
CA ILE A 38 30.90 -1.76 -15.08
C ILE A 38 29.77 -1.05 -14.32
N ILE A 39 28.80 -0.48 -15.03
CA ILE A 39 27.66 0.20 -14.42
C ILE A 39 26.77 -0.78 -13.66
N ASN A 40 26.39 -1.93 -14.25
CA ASN A 40 25.56 -2.91 -13.55
C ASN A 40 26.23 -3.50 -12.31
N ALA A 41 27.54 -3.79 -12.38
CA ALA A 41 28.28 -4.25 -11.21
C ALA A 41 28.34 -3.18 -10.11
N TRP A 42 28.45 -1.91 -10.51
CA TRP A 42 28.47 -0.78 -9.59
C TRP A 42 27.09 -0.47 -8.97
N THR A 43 26.01 -0.48 -9.76
CA THR A 43 24.65 -0.28 -9.26
C THR A 43 24.25 -1.41 -8.30
N ALA A 44 24.56 -2.67 -8.64
CA ALA A 44 24.35 -3.81 -7.75
C ALA A 44 25.16 -3.71 -6.44
N GLN A 45 26.37 -3.13 -6.47
CA GLN A 45 27.21 -2.96 -5.29
C GLN A 45 26.68 -1.88 -4.33
N ILE A 46 26.07 -0.81 -4.86
CA ILE A 46 25.57 0.30 -4.04
C ILE A 46 24.17 0.00 -3.48
N GLY A 47 23.36 -0.79 -4.18
CA GLY A 47 22.04 -1.21 -3.69
C GLY A 47 21.02 -0.09 -3.53
N ILE A 48 21.23 1.06 -4.19
CA ILE A 48 20.28 2.18 -4.18
C ILE A 48 19.26 1.96 -5.32
N PRO A 49 17.95 1.82 -5.01
CA PRO A 49 16.91 1.56 -6.01
C PRO A 49 16.71 2.72 -7.00
N ASP A 50 17.06 3.95 -6.61
CA ASP A 50 16.67 5.17 -7.37
C ASP A 50 17.80 5.75 -8.23
N ILE A 51 18.82 4.96 -8.56
CA ILE A 51 19.98 5.45 -9.33
C ILE A 51 19.60 5.90 -10.75
N GLU A 52 18.56 5.29 -11.34
CA GLU A 52 18.03 5.70 -12.64
C GLU A 52 17.30 7.05 -12.57
N GLU A 53 16.62 7.36 -11.47
CA GLU A 53 15.95 8.66 -11.27
C GLU A 53 16.98 9.79 -11.19
N ILE A 54 18.09 9.56 -10.46
CA ILE A 54 19.22 10.49 -10.36
C ILE A 54 19.83 10.73 -11.75
N ARG A 55 19.97 9.66 -12.55
CA ARG A 55 20.48 9.75 -13.91
C ARG A 55 19.52 10.50 -14.84
N GLU A 56 18.23 10.24 -14.74
CA GLU A 56 17.21 10.92 -15.52
C GLU A 56 17.20 12.41 -15.23
N PHE A 57 17.27 12.78 -13.94
CA PHE A 57 17.41 14.16 -13.49
C PHE A 57 18.68 14.82 -14.05
N SER A 58 19.84 14.15 -13.96
CA SER A 58 21.10 14.64 -14.54
C SER A 58 20.99 14.84 -16.06
N THR A 59 20.29 13.94 -16.75
CA THR A 59 20.02 14.04 -18.19
C THR A 59 19.12 15.24 -18.53
N MET A 60 18.08 15.50 -17.72
CA MET A 60 17.22 16.68 -17.86
C MET A 60 18.00 17.99 -17.65
N ILE A 61 18.86 18.04 -16.63
CA ILE A 61 19.73 19.19 -16.36
C ILE A 61 20.67 19.44 -17.54
N ARG A 62 21.34 18.40 -18.03
CA ARG A 62 22.24 18.51 -19.19
C ARG A 62 21.51 19.00 -20.44
N LYS A 63 20.31 18.48 -20.72
CA LYS A 63 19.47 18.90 -21.87
C LYS A 63 18.99 20.34 -21.77
N SER A 64 18.72 20.84 -20.56
CA SER A 64 18.31 22.23 -20.33
C SER A 64 19.46 23.23 -20.39
N GLY A 65 20.72 22.77 -20.48
CA GLY A 65 21.90 23.63 -20.49
C GLY A 65 22.19 24.31 -19.15
N ILE A 66 21.56 23.83 -18.08
CA ILE A 66 21.72 24.32 -16.72
C ILE A 66 22.73 23.41 -16.00
N THR A 67 23.48 23.95 -15.03
CA THR A 67 24.37 23.15 -14.17
C THR A 67 23.62 22.69 -12.91
N ILE A 68 24.03 21.57 -12.31
CA ILE A 68 23.46 21.09 -11.02
C ILE A 68 23.55 22.19 -9.94
N LYS A 69 24.64 22.97 -9.93
CA LYS A 69 24.81 24.11 -9.02
C LYS A 69 23.75 25.19 -9.24
N GLN A 70 23.45 25.52 -10.50
CA GLN A 70 22.40 26.48 -10.84
C GLN A 70 21.01 25.93 -10.49
N CYS A 71 20.75 24.65 -10.72
CA CYS A 71 19.50 24.00 -10.33
C CYS A 71 19.30 24.06 -8.80
N ALA A 72 20.33 23.73 -8.01
CA ALA A 72 20.29 23.84 -6.56
C ALA A 72 20.11 25.28 -6.06
N GLN A 73 20.74 26.26 -6.73
CA GLN A 73 20.54 27.68 -6.44
C GLN A 73 19.12 28.14 -6.73
N SER A 74 18.54 27.73 -7.86
CA SER A 74 17.15 28.02 -8.21
C SER A 74 16.17 27.37 -7.23
N PHE A 75 16.42 26.12 -6.81
CA PHE A 75 15.60 25.45 -5.80
C PHE A 75 15.64 26.18 -4.46
N ARG A 76 16.84 26.57 -3.99
CA ARG A 76 16.98 27.37 -2.76
C ARG A 76 16.26 28.71 -2.89
N PHE A 77 16.31 29.34 -4.06
CA PHE A 77 15.58 30.57 -4.33
C PHE A 77 14.06 30.37 -4.24
N ILE A 78 13.52 29.28 -4.82
CA ILE A 78 12.10 28.92 -4.69
C ILE A 78 11.72 28.69 -3.23
N GLN A 79 12.56 28.01 -2.44
CA GLN A 79 12.31 27.81 -1.00
C GLN A 79 12.29 29.13 -0.22
N ILE A 80 13.20 30.06 -0.54
CA ILE A 80 13.20 31.40 0.05
C ILE A 80 11.89 32.12 -0.29
N LEU A 81 11.46 32.11 -1.55
CA LEU A 81 10.18 32.70 -1.95
C LEU A 81 8.97 32.05 -1.26
N ALA A 82 8.98 30.72 -1.11
CA ALA A 82 7.95 30.00 -0.37
C ALA A 82 7.87 30.41 1.11
N SER A 83 9.00 30.76 1.74
CA SER A 83 9.03 31.28 3.12
C SER A 83 8.33 32.64 3.28
N PHE A 84 8.19 33.40 2.19
CA PHE A 84 7.43 34.66 2.15
C PHE A 84 5.93 34.47 1.85
N GLY A 85 5.43 33.23 1.88
CA GLY A 85 4.06 32.92 1.50
C GLY A 85 3.80 32.92 0.00
N ILE A 86 4.84 33.14 -0.82
CA ILE A 86 4.80 33.02 -2.28
C ILE A 86 5.05 31.56 -2.62
N ARG A 87 4.04 30.73 -2.40
CA ARG A 87 4.11 29.29 -2.67
C ARG A 87 3.85 29.05 -4.15
N ASP A 88 4.70 28.25 -4.78
CA ASP A 88 4.38 27.67 -6.07
C ASP A 88 3.25 26.66 -5.87
N GLU A 89 2.12 26.84 -6.55
CA GLU A 89 0.97 25.92 -6.49
C GLU A 89 1.31 24.50 -7.00
N LEU A 90 2.52 24.29 -7.55
CA LEU A 90 3.06 22.93 -7.82
C LEU A 90 2.97 22.01 -6.60
N HIS A 91 3.15 22.54 -5.38
CA HIS A 91 3.06 21.75 -4.15
C HIS A 91 1.63 21.28 -3.83
N SER A 92 0.59 21.96 -4.34
CA SER A 92 -0.80 21.60 -4.07
C SER A 92 -1.33 20.50 -4.99
N SER A 93 -0.75 20.33 -6.18
CA SER A 93 -1.22 19.32 -7.15
C SER A 93 -0.58 17.94 -6.96
N TYR A 94 0.71 17.87 -6.58
CA TYR A 94 1.39 16.59 -6.39
C TYR A 94 0.92 15.81 -5.14
N VAL A 95 0.35 16.49 -4.14
CA VAL A 95 -0.21 15.84 -2.93
C VAL A 95 -1.68 15.46 -3.13
N ALA A 96 -2.41 16.14 -4.02
CA ALA A 96 -3.83 15.85 -4.26
C ALA A 96 -4.06 14.55 -5.04
N ASP A 97 -3.08 14.08 -5.83
CA ASP A 97 -3.19 12.87 -6.64
C ASP A 97 -2.80 11.57 -5.89
N ILE A 98 -2.34 11.65 -4.63
CA ILE A 98 -1.98 10.48 -3.81
C ILE A 98 -3.14 10.04 -2.88
N ILE A 99 -4.27 10.76 -2.87
CA ILE A 99 -5.48 10.34 -2.14
C ILE A 99 -6.47 9.73 -3.16
N PRO A 100 -6.80 8.42 -3.07
CA PRO A 100 -7.80 7.83 -3.94
C PRO A 100 -9.17 8.45 -3.65
N ARG A 101 -9.67 9.28 -4.58
CA ARG A 101 -11.09 9.64 -4.58
C ARG A 101 -11.88 8.39 -4.96
N ASN A 102 -12.60 7.84 -4.00
CA ASN A 102 -13.68 6.88 -4.26
C ASN A 102 -14.64 7.48 -5.29
N ARG A 103 -14.64 6.87 -6.48
CA ARG A 103 -15.62 7.10 -7.53
C ARG A 103 -16.80 6.19 -7.24
N ASP A 104 -17.91 6.79 -6.85
CA ASP A 104 -19.21 6.18 -7.07
C ASP A 104 -19.54 6.32 -8.56
N GLU A 105 -19.64 5.18 -9.21
CA GLU A 105 -20.24 5.03 -10.53
C GLU A 105 -21.75 5.25 -10.41
N ASN A 106 -22.34 6.04 -11.30
CA ASN A 106 -23.65 5.75 -11.88
C ASN A 106 -23.99 6.67 -13.08
N GLU A 107 -24.60 6.02 -14.06
CA GLU A 107 -25.53 6.51 -15.11
C GLU A 107 -24.98 7.08 -16.43
N ASP A 108 -24.89 6.15 -17.38
CA ASP A 108 -25.50 6.15 -18.72
C ASP A 108 -26.29 7.39 -19.17
N ASP A 109 -25.89 7.97 -20.32
CA ASP A 109 -26.75 8.05 -21.52
C ASP A 109 -25.92 8.47 -22.77
N PRO A 110 -26.20 7.94 -23.99
CA PRO A 110 -25.46 8.25 -25.20
C PRO A 110 -26.15 9.31 -26.07
N VAL A 111 -25.45 9.67 -27.16
CA VAL A 111 -25.92 10.36 -28.37
C VAL A 111 -25.81 11.91 -28.37
N ILE A 112 -24.95 12.44 -29.26
CA ILE A 112 -25.28 13.30 -30.43
C ILE A 112 -24.03 14.10 -30.89
N LYS A 113 -23.51 13.67 -32.05
CA LYS A 113 -23.06 14.43 -33.24
C LYS A 113 -22.23 15.71 -33.10
N ASN A 114 -21.04 15.64 -33.70
CA ASN A 114 -20.52 16.55 -34.74
C ASN A 114 -21.08 17.97 -34.80
N LYS A 115 -20.25 18.95 -34.44
CA LYS A 115 -20.24 20.28 -35.08
C LYS A 115 -18.85 20.91 -35.05
N LYS A 116 -18.30 21.10 -36.26
CA LYS A 116 -17.26 22.09 -36.54
C LYS A 116 -17.88 23.49 -36.36
N SER A 117 -17.31 24.29 -35.47
CA SER A 117 -17.36 25.76 -35.46
C SER A 117 -16.29 26.18 -34.47
N GLY A 118 -15.25 26.89 -34.89
CA GLY A 118 -15.34 28.32 -35.19
C GLY A 118 -14.60 29.04 -34.06
N GLY A 119 -13.58 29.80 -34.41
CA GLY A 119 -12.67 30.43 -33.46
C GLY A 119 -13.38 31.33 -32.47
N TRP A 120 -13.09 31.11 -31.19
CA TRP A 120 -13.29 32.08 -30.13
C TRP A 120 -11.97 32.18 -29.38
N LYS A 121 -11.23 33.27 -29.64
CA LYS A 121 -10.20 33.75 -28.72
C LYS A 121 -10.93 34.09 -27.41
N LYS A 122 -10.88 33.19 -26.44
CA LYS A 122 -11.17 33.55 -25.05
C LYS A 122 -9.90 34.19 -24.52
N ASP A 123 -9.93 35.50 -24.35
CA ASP A 123 -8.99 36.20 -23.48
C ASP A 123 -9.15 35.60 -22.08
N HIS A 124 -8.28 34.64 -21.76
CA HIS A 124 -8.09 34.23 -20.38
C HIS A 124 -7.39 35.40 -19.69
N ALA A 125 -8.08 36.02 -18.73
CA ALA A 125 -7.40 36.85 -17.75
C ALA A 125 -6.22 36.03 -17.19
N PRO A 126 -5.00 36.57 -17.16
CA PRO A 126 -3.82 35.81 -16.75
C PRO A 126 -4.09 35.25 -15.37
N THR A 127 -3.96 33.93 -15.24
CA THR A 127 -4.08 33.29 -13.93
C THR A 127 -2.95 33.82 -13.03
N SER A 128 -3.14 33.85 -11.71
CA SER A 128 -2.08 34.27 -10.76
C SER A 128 -0.73 33.56 -11.03
N ARG A 129 -0.81 32.32 -11.54
CA ARG A 129 0.28 31.50 -12.05
C ARG A 129 1.08 32.17 -13.17
N ASP A 130 0.43 32.74 -14.18
CA ASP A 130 1.11 33.39 -15.31
C ASP A 130 1.86 34.65 -14.86
N ASN A 131 1.32 35.38 -13.87
CA ASN A 131 1.96 36.60 -13.36
C ASN A 131 3.27 36.33 -12.61
N PHE A 132 3.36 35.24 -11.85
CA PHE A 132 4.58 34.92 -11.09
C PHE A 132 5.71 34.42 -12.00
N TYR A 133 5.42 33.46 -12.89
CA TYR A 133 6.42 32.97 -13.84
C TYR A 133 6.89 34.07 -14.78
N TYR A 134 5.97 34.92 -15.27
CA TYR A 134 6.33 36.07 -16.10
C TYR A 134 7.15 37.12 -15.34
N PHE A 135 6.88 37.33 -14.04
CA PHE A 135 7.67 38.23 -13.20
C PHE A 135 9.10 37.72 -13.00
N ILE A 136 9.26 36.44 -12.62
CA ILE A 136 10.58 35.83 -12.42
C ILE A 136 11.33 35.73 -13.75
N GLU A 137 10.66 35.34 -14.83
CA GLU A 137 11.23 35.28 -16.18
C GLU A 137 11.64 36.68 -16.67
N SER A 138 10.83 37.71 -16.42
CA SER A 138 11.15 39.11 -16.76
C SER A 138 12.36 39.63 -15.98
N ILE A 139 12.45 39.36 -14.67
CA ILE A 139 13.63 39.72 -13.86
C ILE A 139 14.86 38.98 -14.35
N TYR A 140 14.76 37.67 -14.57
CA TYR A 140 15.88 36.84 -15.04
C TYR A 140 16.37 37.28 -16.41
N ASN A 141 15.45 37.50 -17.37
CA ASN A 141 15.79 37.93 -18.72
C ASN A 141 16.37 39.35 -18.73
N ASN A 142 15.85 40.28 -17.92
CA ASN A 142 16.44 41.62 -17.78
C ASN A 142 17.84 41.56 -17.18
N CYS A 143 18.06 40.76 -16.14
CA CYS A 143 19.38 40.59 -15.54
C CYS A 143 20.37 39.94 -16.52
N LYS A 144 19.93 38.91 -17.24
CA LYS A 144 20.73 38.25 -18.29
C LYS A 144 21.10 39.22 -19.41
N ASN A 145 20.15 40.04 -19.88
CA ASN A 145 20.36 41.03 -20.92
C ASN A 145 21.30 42.16 -20.48
N GLN A 146 21.37 42.46 -19.18
CA GLN A 146 22.30 43.44 -18.62
C GLN A 146 23.63 42.82 -18.12
N GLY A 147 23.87 41.53 -18.38
CA GLY A 147 25.10 40.85 -17.95
C GLY A 147 25.22 40.68 -16.42
N ILE A 148 24.12 40.85 -15.69
CA ILE A 148 24.06 40.70 -14.24
C ILE A 148 23.99 39.20 -13.92
N LYS A 149 24.96 38.70 -13.17
CA LYS A 149 24.98 37.31 -12.71
C LYS A 149 23.79 37.06 -11.77
N SER A 150 23.09 35.94 -11.95
CA SER A 150 21.93 35.56 -11.12
C SER A 150 22.23 35.52 -9.63
N THR A 151 23.48 35.26 -9.24
CA THR A 151 23.95 35.31 -7.84
C THR A 151 23.84 36.71 -7.22
N ASN A 152 23.95 37.77 -8.01
CA ASN A 152 23.81 39.15 -7.53
C ASN A 152 22.35 39.50 -7.29
N VAL A 153 21.43 38.96 -8.09
CA VAL A 153 19.98 39.14 -7.91
C VAL A 153 19.52 38.50 -6.60
N ILE A 154 19.99 37.27 -6.33
CA ILE A 154 19.73 36.59 -5.06
C ILE A 154 20.28 37.42 -3.89
N ARG A 155 21.49 37.97 -4.03
CA ARG A 155 22.10 38.82 -3.00
C ARG A 155 21.34 40.12 -2.79
N TRP A 156 20.86 40.78 -3.84
CA TRP A 156 20.06 42.00 -3.71
C TRP A 156 18.68 41.76 -3.09
N ILE A 157 18.06 40.61 -3.40
CA ILE A 157 16.84 40.20 -2.72
C ILE A 157 17.12 39.93 -1.25
N GLN A 158 18.23 39.28 -0.92
CA GLN A 158 18.68 39.10 0.47
C GLN A 158 18.96 40.43 1.16
N ASP A 159 19.67 41.36 0.51
CA ASP A 159 19.94 42.69 1.05
C ASP A 159 18.62 43.45 1.29
N LEU A 160 17.66 43.39 0.36
CA LEU A 160 16.32 43.98 0.55
C LEU A 160 15.56 43.35 1.72
N ILE A 161 15.73 42.04 1.95
CA ILE A 161 15.16 41.32 3.10
C ILE A 161 15.79 41.79 4.40
N ASP A 162 17.11 41.91 4.44
CA ASP A 162 17.86 42.34 5.62
C ASP A 162 17.59 43.82 5.97
N PHE A 163 17.26 44.64 4.97
CA PHE A 163 16.82 46.02 5.16
C PHE A 163 15.33 46.18 5.52
N GLY A 164 14.50 45.16 5.29
CA GLY A 164 13.05 45.21 5.52
C GLY A 164 12.62 45.64 6.94
N PRO A 165 13.25 45.14 8.02
CA PRO A 165 12.94 45.54 9.39
C PRO A 165 13.15 47.04 9.66
N LEU A 166 14.17 47.66 9.05
CA LEU A 166 14.48 49.08 9.22
C LEU A 166 13.45 50.02 8.58
N LEU A 167 12.65 49.52 7.64
CA LEU A 167 11.59 50.28 6.98
C LEU A 167 10.28 50.25 7.78
N TYR A 168 10.02 49.19 8.54
CA TYR A 168 8.81 49.07 9.36
C TYR A 168 8.90 49.80 10.70
N GLU A 169 10.08 49.92 11.30
CA GLU A 169 10.26 50.68 12.55
C GLU A 169 10.09 52.21 12.39
N ASN A 170 10.23 52.74 11.17
CA ASN A 170 10.05 54.18 10.88
C ASN A 170 8.65 54.56 10.40
N ALA A 171 7.76 53.59 10.13
CA ALA A 171 6.41 53.86 9.64
C ALA A 171 5.37 54.03 10.78
N GLY A 172 5.73 53.73 12.03
CA GLY A 172 4.80 53.65 13.16
C GLY A 172 4.45 54.96 13.89
N ASN A 173 5.17 56.07 13.67
CA ASN A 173 5.10 57.23 14.59
C ASN A 173 4.61 58.57 14.01
N ASN A 174 4.07 58.63 12.79
CA ASN A 174 3.68 59.91 12.16
C ASN A 174 2.17 60.12 11.96
N THR A 175 1.35 59.80 12.97
CA THR A 175 -0.04 60.28 13.02
C THR A 175 -0.47 60.62 14.43
N THR A 176 -0.06 61.79 14.94
CA THR A 176 -0.89 62.66 15.80
C THR A 176 -0.22 64.03 16.02
N GLY A 177 -0.98 65.10 15.74
CA GLY A 177 -0.98 66.34 16.51
C GLY A 177 0.31 67.17 16.56
N PHE A 178 0.52 68.01 15.56
CA PHE A 178 1.38 69.19 15.67
C PHE A 178 0.63 70.28 16.46
N GLU A 179 0.72 70.25 17.79
CA GLU A 179 0.53 71.46 18.60
C GLU A 179 1.87 71.91 19.17
N ARG A 180 2.14 73.18 18.90
CA ARG A 180 3.26 73.98 19.39
C ARG A 180 3.26 73.92 20.91
N ASP A 181 4.39 73.58 21.52
CA ASP A 181 4.81 74.36 22.68
C ASP A 181 6.32 74.38 22.89
N ILE A 182 6.75 75.61 23.14
CA ILE A 182 8.08 76.06 23.50
C ILE A 182 8.36 75.50 24.89
N ASN A 183 9.53 74.87 25.08
CA ASN A 183 10.37 75.02 26.28
C ASN A 183 11.63 74.18 26.16
N GLU A 184 12.70 74.87 25.79
CA GLU A 184 14.08 74.47 26.00
C GLU A 184 14.44 74.78 27.47
N PRO A 185 15.06 73.85 28.22
CA PRO A 185 15.89 74.21 29.34
C PRO A 185 17.33 73.79 29.06
N SER A 186 18.11 74.80 28.66
CA SER A 186 19.41 75.15 29.22
C SER A 186 19.92 74.21 30.33
N GLU A 187 20.96 73.43 30.03
CA GLU A 187 22.05 73.11 30.95
C GLU A 187 23.14 72.32 30.24
N LEU A 188 24.18 73.03 29.77
CA LEU A 188 25.58 72.61 29.70
C LEU A 188 26.43 73.76 29.15
N GLN A 189 26.35 74.92 29.82
CA GLN A 189 27.45 75.87 29.85
C GLN A 189 28.36 75.47 31.00
N ASN A 190 29.62 75.12 30.68
CA ASN A 190 30.84 75.50 31.41
C ASN A 190 31.95 74.47 31.15
N LEU A 191 32.80 74.76 30.15
CA LEU A 191 34.27 74.64 30.21
C LEU A 191 34.86 75.02 28.85
N ARG A 192 34.92 76.32 28.57
CA ARG A 192 35.86 76.87 27.58
C ARG A 192 36.24 78.30 27.96
N THR A 193 37.09 78.41 28.97
CA THR A 193 37.91 79.61 29.19
C THR A 193 39.35 79.32 28.79
N ASN A 194 39.96 80.36 28.23
CA ASN A 194 41.39 80.52 27.94
C ASN A 194 41.88 79.93 26.61
N ASN A 195 41.67 80.69 25.53
CA ASN A 195 42.81 81.28 24.82
C ASN A 195 42.41 82.55 24.06
N LYS A 196 43.08 83.65 24.46
CA LYS A 196 43.12 84.99 23.86
C LYS A 196 43.02 84.98 22.32
N PRO A 197 42.14 85.78 21.71
CA PRO A 197 42.36 86.23 20.34
C PRO A 197 43.37 87.38 20.38
N LEU A 198 44.66 87.08 20.23
CA LEU A 198 45.67 88.10 19.96
C LEU A 198 45.78 88.38 18.44
N PHE A 199 44.64 88.65 17.79
CA PHE A 199 44.68 89.40 16.52
C PHE A 199 44.66 90.88 16.87
N ARG A 200 45.88 91.38 17.10
CA ARG A 200 46.17 92.82 17.05
C ARG A 200 45.54 93.37 15.77
N LYS A 201 44.62 94.32 15.94
CA LYS A 201 44.26 95.32 14.95
C LYS A 201 45.55 95.88 14.34
N SER A 202 45.97 95.38 13.17
CA SER A 202 46.85 96.16 12.31
C SER A 202 45.95 97.25 11.74
N LYS A 203 45.95 98.39 12.43
CA LYS A 203 45.57 99.66 11.83
C LYS A 203 46.18 99.71 10.44
N ASP A 204 45.31 99.79 9.44
CA ASP A 204 45.61 100.39 8.15
C ASP A 204 46.24 101.76 8.42
N THR A 205 47.56 101.74 8.54
CA THR A 205 48.40 102.88 8.26
C THR A 205 49.01 102.53 6.92
N ARG A 206 48.25 102.83 5.85
CA ARG A 206 48.86 103.29 4.61
C ARG A 206 49.65 104.56 4.94
N ASN A 207 50.78 104.39 5.62
CA ASN A 207 51.90 105.27 5.42
C ASN A 207 52.32 104.98 3.99
N GLU A 208 51.84 105.82 3.08
CA GLU A 208 52.58 106.22 1.90
C GLU A 208 53.99 106.60 2.40
N ARG A 209 54.85 105.61 2.59
CA ARG A 209 56.28 105.85 2.44
C ARG A 209 56.40 106.08 0.95
N GLU A 210 56.32 107.35 0.56
CA GLU A 210 56.89 107.83 -0.68
C GLU A 210 58.15 106.99 -0.92
N ILE A 211 58.15 106.24 -2.00
CA ILE A 211 59.37 105.65 -2.52
C ILE A 211 60.18 106.86 -2.95
N GLN A 212 60.91 107.49 -2.02
CA GLN A 212 62.00 108.38 -2.35
C GLN A 212 63.01 107.51 -3.08
N ILE A 213 62.90 107.52 -4.41
CA ILE A 213 63.90 106.95 -5.30
C ILE A 213 65.22 107.59 -4.85
N PRO A 214 66.18 106.80 -4.33
CA PRO A 214 67.45 107.36 -3.90
C PRO A 214 68.11 108.02 -5.12
N PHE A 215 68.69 109.21 -4.95
CA PHE A 215 69.61 109.77 -5.95
C PHE A 215 70.61 108.69 -6.38
N ILE A 216 71.02 108.66 -7.65
CA ILE A 216 71.87 107.61 -8.27
C ILE A 216 73.08 107.19 -7.41
N SER A 217 73.63 108.09 -6.60
CA SER A 217 74.72 107.84 -5.66
C SER A 217 74.37 106.99 -4.42
N LYS A 218 73.09 106.78 -4.11
CA LYS A 218 72.58 106.01 -2.95
C LYS A 218 71.84 104.72 -3.31
N ILE A 219 71.61 104.46 -4.60
CA ILE A 219 70.88 103.27 -5.10
C ILE A 219 71.58 101.97 -4.68
N SER A 220 72.91 101.94 -4.71
CA SER A 220 73.68 100.76 -4.28
C SER A 220 73.44 100.38 -2.81
N GLY A 221 73.33 101.36 -1.91
CA GLY A 221 73.06 101.11 -0.50
C GLY A 221 71.62 100.63 -0.24
N TYR A 222 70.66 101.16 -0.99
CA TYR A 222 69.26 100.72 -0.92
C TYR A 222 69.06 99.28 -1.44
N ILE A 223 69.73 98.92 -2.54
CA ILE A 223 69.72 97.55 -3.07
C ILE A 223 70.27 96.57 -2.03
N GLU A 224 71.40 96.89 -1.39
CA GLU A 224 71.99 96.02 -0.37
C GLU A 224 71.10 95.90 0.87
N GLN A 225 70.46 96.99 1.31
CA GLN A 225 69.49 96.96 2.41
C GLN A 225 68.29 96.06 2.08
N LYS A 226 67.73 96.17 0.86
CA LYS A 226 66.61 95.32 0.43
C LYS A 226 67.00 93.86 0.27
N LYS A 227 68.23 93.58 -0.16
CA LYS A 227 68.78 92.23 -0.23
C LYS A 227 68.91 91.59 1.17
N LEU A 228 69.36 92.35 2.17
CA LEU A 228 69.39 91.89 3.57
C LEU A 228 67.97 91.65 4.13
N GLU A 229 67.00 92.51 3.80
CA GLU A 229 65.61 92.32 4.19
C GLU A 229 65.01 91.04 3.57
N VAL A 230 65.28 90.78 2.29
CA VAL A 230 64.86 89.54 1.61
C VAL A 230 65.51 88.31 2.24
N GLN A 231 66.80 88.37 2.58
CA GLN A 231 67.49 87.26 3.27
C GLN A 231 66.89 86.99 4.66
N HIS A 232 66.58 88.04 5.43
CA HIS A 232 65.95 87.89 6.74
C HIS A 232 64.53 87.30 6.62
N LEU A 233 63.76 87.72 5.61
CA LEU A 233 62.45 87.14 5.31
C LEU A 233 62.55 85.67 4.90
N ASP A 234 63.54 85.28 4.09
CA ASP A 234 63.78 83.89 3.70
C ASP A 234 64.13 83.00 4.90
N ILE A 235 64.98 83.49 5.80
CA ILE A 235 65.33 82.79 7.05
C ILE A 235 64.07 82.59 7.93
N ASN A 236 63.25 83.64 8.08
CA ASN A 236 62.03 83.54 8.87
C ASN A 236 60.99 82.61 8.22
N ASN A 237 60.86 82.63 6.90
CA ASN A 237 59.97 81.73 6.18
C ASN A 237 60.41 80.28 6.36
N LYS A 238 61.71 79.99 6.29
CA LYS A 238 62.27 78.66 6.59
C LYS A 238 61.99 78.21 8.03
N LYS A 239 62.11 79.11 9.02
CA LYS A 239 61.75 78.82 10.41
C LYS A 239 60.27 78.49 10.58
N LEU A 240 59.38 79.30 9.99
CA LEU A 240 57.94 79.06 10.03
C LEU A 240 57.56 77.75 9.34
N GLN A 241 58.18 77.42 8.21
CA GLN A 241 57.98 76.13 7.54
C GLN A 241 58.42 74.95 8.40
N GLN A 242 59.51 75.08 9.16
CA GLN A 242 59.93 74.04 10.09
C GLN A 242 58.93 73.89 11.23
N GLU A 243 58.48 74.99 11.83
CA GLU A 243 57.49 74.98 12.90
C GLU A 243 56.15 74.37 12.44
N ILE A 244 55.71 74.66 11.22
CA ILE A 244 54.53 74.03 10.61
C ILE A 244 54.73 72.52 10.49
N ARG A 245 55.90 72.05 10.02
CA ARG A 245 56.21 70.62 9.93
C ARG A 245 56.19 69.94 11.29
N ASP A 246 56.84 70.56 12.29
CA ASP A 246 56.92 70.02 13.64
C ASP A 246 55.52 69.93 14.29
N LEU A 247 54.66 70.94 14.06
CA LEU A 247 53.27 70.92 14.52
C LEU A 247 52.40 69.89 13.80
N GLU A 248 52.60 69.68 12.49
CA GLU A 248 51.90 68.64 11.73
C GLU A 248 52.26 67.23 12.24
N GLU A 249 53.54 67.00 12.56
CA GLU A 249 54.01 65.74 13.14
C GLU A 249 53.42 65.49 14.53
N GLN A 250 53.40 66.51 15.40
CA GLN A 250 52.76 66.43 16.71
C GLN A 250 51.26 66.13 16.61
N LYS A 251 50.56 66.79 15.68
CA LYS A 251 49.13 66.55 15.41
C LYS A 251 48.88 65.11 14.98
N ASN A 252 49.69 64.57 14.06
CA ASN A 252 49.54 63.19 13.58
C ASN A 252 49.83 62.18 14.70
N THR A 253 50.81 62.45 15.55
CA THR A 253 51.13 61.61 16.72
C THR A 253 49.97 61.60 17.73
N LEU A 254 49.41 62.76 18.04
CA LEU A 254 48.23 62.88 18.91
C LEU A 254 47.02 62.15 18.32
N LEU A 255 46.80 62.28 17.01
CA LEU A 255 45.69 61.62 16.33
C LEU A 255 45.81 60.09 16.39
N SER A 256 47.00 59.53 16.19
CA SER A 256 47.27 58.10 16.38
C SER A 256 47.01 57.64 17.82
N ASN A 257 47.43 58.42 18.81
CA ASN A 257 47.18 58.12 20.22
C ASN A 257 45.68 58.13 20.54
N ILE A 258 44.92 59.12 20.04
CA ILE A 258 43.47 59.19 20.21
C ILE A 258 42.79 57.97 19.58
N THR A 259 43.13 57.61 18.33
CA THR A 259 42.55 56.43 17.68
C THR A 259 42.85 55.14 18.46
N ASN A 260 44.07 54.99 18.99
CA ASN A 260 44.42 53.84 19.82
C ASN A 260 43.65 53.79 21.14
N LEU A 261 43.38 54.94 21.77
CA LEU A 261 42.56 55.02 22.98
C LEU A 261 41.11 54.66 22.69
N ILE A 262 40.51 55.20 21.63
CA ILE A 262 39.14 54.86 21.20
C ILE A 262 39.01 53.35 20.95
N ARG A 263 40.00 52.74 20.30
CA ARG A 263 40.01 51.29 20.07
C ARG A 263 40.06 50.48 21.38
N LYS A 264 40.88 50.90 22.34
CA LYS A 264 40.98 50.25 23.65
C LYS A 264 39.68 50.39 24.45
N GLU A 265 39.09 51.57 24.43
CA GLU A 265 37.80 51.83 25.08
C GLU A 265 36.69 50.96 24.48
N SER A 266 36.58 50.90 23.15
CA SER A 266 35.61 50.04 22.46
C SER A 266 35.77 48.56 22.85
N LEU A 267 37.01 48.05 22.91
CA LEU A 267 37.26 46.68 23.38
C LEU A 267 36.80 46.46 24.83
N SER A 268 37.11 47.40 25.72
CA SER A 268 36.67 47.33 27.13
C SER A 268 35.15 47.34 27.27
N LEU A 269 34.45 48.16 26.48
CA LEU A 269 32.98 48.20 26.46
C LEU A 269 32.40 46.88 25.96
N THR A 270 32.93 46.33 24.85
CA THR A 270 32.46 45.02 24.35
C THR A 270 32.67 43.89 25.34
N TYR A 271 33.76 43.92 26.12
CA TYR A 271 34.00 42.95 27.18
C TYR A 271 33.00 43.10 28.33
N LEU A 272 32.70 44.33 28.75
CA LEU A 272 31.70 44.59 29.78
C LEU A 272 30.30 44.12 29.34
N ASP A 273 29.92 44.38 28.09
CA ASP A 273 28.63 43.93 27.55
C ASP A 273 28.53 42.40 27.52
N TRP A 274 29.60 41.72 27.08
CA TRP A 274 29.69 40.28 27.11
C TRP A 274 29.58 39.71 28.53
N PHE A 275 30.33 40.29 29.48
CA PHE A 275 30.31 39.85 30.88
C PHE A 275 28.93 40.03 31.52
N ASN A 276 28.27 41.17 31.29
CA ASN A 276 26.94 41.44 31.79
C ASN A 276 25.90 40.48 31.18
N SER A 277 26.03 40.17 29.89
CA SER A 277 25.16 39.21 29.20
C SER A 277 25.30 37.80 29.78
N LEU A 278 26.55 37.34 29.97
CA LEU A 278 26.84 36.04 30.59
C LEU A 278 26.30 35.96 32.01
N LYS A 279 26.52 37.00 32.83
CA LYS A 279 26.02 37.06 34.21
C LYS A 279 24.49 36.96 34.25
N LYS A 280 23.80 37.67 33.35
CA LYS A 280 22.35 37.61 33.23
C LYS A 280 21.85 36.22 32.83
N GLU A 281 22.46 35.63 31.81
CA GLU A 281 22.11 34.29 31.31
C GLU A 281 22.25 33.21 32.40
N LEU A 282 23.38 33.21 33.10
CA LEU A 282 23.63 32.27 34.21
C LEU A 282 22.60 32.41 35.33
N LEU A 283 22.22 33.64 35.67
CA LEU A 283 21.24 33.89 36.73
C LEU A 283 19.82 33.51 36.30
N GLU A 284 19.39 33.93 35.11
CA GLU A 284 18.00 33.78 34.66
C GLU A 284 17.67 32.37 34.17
N ILE A 285 18.57 31.73 33.42
CA ILE A 285 18.32 30.41 32.82
C ILE A 285 18.70 29.29 33.79
N TYR A 286 19.84 29.44 34.47
CA TYR A 286 20.43 28.35 35.24
C TYR A 286 20.35 28.57 36.76
N GLY A 287 19.91 29.74 37.23
CA GLY A 287 19.83 30.07 38.65
C GLY A 287 21.20 30.23 39.33
N ILE A 288 22.27 30.41 38.55
CA ILE A 288 23.65 30.46 39.02
C ILE A 288 24.03 31.93 39.26
N LYS A 289 24.34 32.27 40.51
CA LYS A 289 24.92 33.57 40.85
C LYS A 289 26.43 33.51 40.67
N LEU A 290 26.92 34.20 39.64
CA LEU A 290 28.33 34.19 39.27
C LEU A 290 29.25 34.61 40.43
N GLU A 291 28.85 35.58 41.24
CA GLU A 291 29.64 36.06 42.39
C GLU A 291 29.86 34.99 43.48
N GLU A 292 28.88 34.11 43.67
CA GLU A 292 28.92 33.06 44.69
C GLU A 292 29.67 31.83 44.17
N GLU A 293 29.48 31.49 42.88
CA GLU A 293 29.97 30.24 42.28
C GLU A 293 31.32 30.38 41.56
N PHE A 294 31.82 31.60 41.31
CA PHE A 294 33.08 31.81 40.58
C PHE A 294 34.27 31.07 41.22
N SER A 295 34.35 31.09 42.55
CA SER A 295 35.39 30.36 43.29
C SER A 295 35.33 28.85 43.05
N ASN A 296 34.11 28.29 42.98
CA ASN A 296 33.89 26.87 42.71
C ASN A 296 34.29 26.52 41.29
N PHE A 297 33.96 27.34 40.29
CA PHE A 297 34.41 27.14 38.91
C PHE A 297 35.94 27.17 38.80
N VAL A 298 36.59 28.18 39.39
CA VAL A 298 38.06 28.29 39.38
C VAL A 298 38.69 27.07 40.03
N LYS A 299 38.13 26.58 41.14
CA LYS A 299 38.58 25.35 41.79
C LYS A 299 38.46 24.15 40.84
N VAL A 300 37.33 23.96 40.16
CA VAL A 300 37.14 22.87 39.18
C VAL A 300 38.17 22.93 38.05
N PHE A 301 38.43 24.10 37.47
CA PHE A 301 39.47 24.25 36.44
C PHE A 301 40.88 24.00 36.99
N THR A 302 41.14 24.38 38.23
CA THR A 302 42.41 24.14 38.91
C THR A 302 42.60 22.65 39.20
N ASP A 303 41.53 21.96 39.62
CA ASP A 303 41.52 20.51 39.86
C ASP A 303 41.76 19.78 38.54
N PHE A 304 41.10 20.16 37.44
CA PHE A 304 41.37 19.60 36.11
C PHE A 304 42.84 19.75 35.72
N LYS A 305 43.43 20.93 35.94
CA LYS A 305 44.85 21.16 35.69
C LYS A 305 45.75 20.31 36.61
N TYR A 306 45.39 20.14 37.87
CA TYR A 306 46.15 19.34 38.85
C TYR A 306 46.21 17.86 38.44
N TYR A 307 45.12 17.33 37.89
CA TYR A 307 45.03 15.95 37.40
C TYR A 307 45.44 15.77 35.93
N ASP A 308 46.06 16.79 35.31
CA ASP A 308 46.50 16.78 33.91
C ASP A 308 45.36 16.55 32.89
N TYR A 309 44.13 16.94 33.27
CA TYR A 309 42.99 16.96 32.35
C TYR A 309 42.93 18.27 31.59
N ASP A 310 42.75 18.20 30.26
CA ASP A 310 42.46 19.37 29.44
C ASP A 310 40.98 19.75 29.55
N ALA A 311 40.71 20.81 30.32
CA ALA A 311 39.36 21.35 30.49
C ALA A 311 38.69 21.73 29.15
N HIS A 312 39.46 22.16 28.14
CA HIS A 312 38.90 22.49 26.82
C HIS A 312 38.44 21.22 26.11
N GLN A 313 39.22 20.14 26.20
CA GLN A 313 38.85 18.85 25.64
C GLN A 313 37.59 18.31 26.35
N ILE A 314 37.51 18.40 27.68
CA ILE A 314 36.31 17.98 28.44
C ILE A 314 35.06 18.74 27.97
N VAL A 315 35.14 20.07 27.84
CA VAL A 315 34.00 20.87 27.37
C VAL A 315 33.63 20.51 25.92
N LYS A 316 34.61 20.23 25.07
CA LYS A 316 34.38 19.80 23.69
C LYS A 316 33.66 18.45 23.63
N GLU A 317 34.11 17.46 24.40
CA GLU A 317 33.45 16.15 24.51
C GLU A 317 32.03 16.30 25.06
N TYR A 318 31.82 17.17 26.06
CA TYR A 318 30.49 17.40 26.61
C TYR A 318 29.51 17.97 25.58
N LYS A 319 29.97 18.92 24.74
CA LYS A 319 29.17 19.45 23.61
C LYS A 319 28.82 18.35 22.60
N GLN A 320 29.74 17.42 22.35
CA GLN A 320 29.46 16.28 21.46
C GLN A 320 28.44 15.33 22.07
N ILE A 321 28.55 15.02 23.36
CA ILE A 321 27.58 14.18 24.09
C ILE A 321 26.18 14.80 24.03
N GLU A 322 26.07 16.11 24.19
CA GLU A 322 24.79 16.81 24.10
C GLU A 322 24.19 16.71 22.69
N SER A 323 24.99 16.92 21.64
CA SER A 323 24.57 16.69 20.24
C SER A 323 24.07 15.25 20.03
N LEU A 324 24.80 14.26 20.53
CA LEU A 324 24.42 12.85 20.43
C LEU A 324 23.12 12.54 21.18
N ARG A 325 22.87 13.19 22.33
CA ARG A 325 21.61 13.05 23.06
C ARG A 325 20.42 13.58 22.25
N TYR A 326 20.59 14.70 21.54
CA TYR A 326 19.55 15.20 20.64
C TYR A 326 19.29 14.26 19.48
N GLU A 327 20.34 13.73 18.84
CA GLU A 327 20.21 12.73 17.77
C GLU A 327 19.53 11.45 18.27
N MET A 328 19.92 10.94 19.43
CA MET A 328 19.30 9.75 20.04
C MET A 328 17.81 9.97 20.31
N LYS A 329 17.42 11.15 20.80
CA LYS A 329 16.01 11.51 21.01
C LYS A 329 15.24 11.60 19.68
N ALA A 330 15.87 12.15 18.64
CA ALA A 330 15.27 12.20 17.31
C ALA A 330 15.07 10.81 16.72
N ILE A 331 16.07 9.92 16.81
CA ILE A 331 15.98 8.52 16.37
C ILE A 331 14.90 7.79 17.16
N GLN A 332 14.82 7.98 18.48
CA GLN A 332 13.76 7.37 19.28
C GLN A 332 12.37 7.79 18.81
N GLY A 333 12.17 9.08 18.50
CA GLY A 333 10.90 9.56 17.93
C GLY A 333 10.56 8.93 16.58
N ILE A 334 11.56 8.67 15.73
CA ILE A 334 11.38 7.95 14.47
C ILE A 334 10.99 6.49 14.73
N VAL A 335 11.67 5.82 15.66
CA VAL A 335 11.36 4.43 16.04
C VAL A 335 9.94 4.31 16.56
N ASP A 336 9.52 5.21 17.45
CA ASP A 336 8.16 5.22 18.01
C ASP A 336 7.11 5.43 16.90
N SER A 337 7.39 6.30 15.93
CA SER A 337 6.53 6.50 14.76
C SER A 337 6.43 5.23 13.89
N ILE A 338 7.55 4.55 13.63
CA ILE A 338 7.58 3.31 12.84
C ILE A 338 6.81 2.20 13.55
N VAL A 339 6.98 2.07 14.88
CA VAL A 339 6.25 1.10 15.70
C VAL A 339 4.75 1.35 15.61
N HIS A 340 4.32 2.62 15.71
CA HIS A 340 2.91 2.96 15.56
C HIS A 340 2.36 2.61 14.16
N THR A 341 3.11 2.93 13.10
CA THR A 341 2.73 2.56 11.73
C THR A 341 2.62 1.04 11.56
N ARG A 342 3.57 0.28 12.09
CA ARG A 342 3.54 -1.20 12.08
C ARG A 342 2.26 -1.71 12.75
N ASP A 343 1.92 -1.20 13.92
CA ASP A 343 0.77 -1.67 14.69
C ASP A 343 -0.56 -1.34 13.99
N ASN A 344 -0.64 -0.21 13.29
CA ASN A 344 -1.80 0.13 12.47
C ASN A 344 -1.93 -0.79 11.25
N LEU A 345 -0.83 -1.07 10.55
CA LEU A 345 -0.82 -2.00 9.41
C LEU A 345 -1.20 -3.43 9.83
N LEU A 346 -0.77 -3.88 11.02
CA LEU A 346 -1.16 -5.19 11.55
C LEU A 346 -2.67 -5.30 11.77
N LYS A 347 -3.30 -4.25 12.32
CA LYS A 347 -4.77 -4.19 12.46
C LYS A 347 -5.50 -4.19 11.12
N GLU A 348 -4.95 -3.49 10.13
CA GLU A 348 -5.49 -3.49 8.78
C GLU A 348 -5.44 -4.88 8.15
N ILE A 349 -4.30 -5.58 8.27
CA ILE A 349 -4.15 -6.96 7.80
C ILE A 349 -5.19 -7.87 8.45
N GLU A 350 -5.39 -7.78 9.77
CA GLU A 350 -6.38 -8.57 10.50
C GLU A 350 -7.80 -8.32 9.95
N SER A 351 -8.18 -7.05 9.75
CA SER A 351 -9.50 -6.70 9.17
C SER A 351 -9.69 -7.20 7.74
N LEU A 352 -8.63 -7.20 6.92
CA LEU A 352 -8.68 -7.69 5.55
C LEU A 352 -8.80 -9.22 5.52
N GLU A 353 -8.18 -9.90 6.48
CA GLU A 353 -8.24 -11.35 6.60
C GLU A 353 -9.64 -11.82 7.03
N GLU A 354 -10.29 -11.10 7.96
CA GLU A 354 -11.70 -11.29 8.29
C GLU A 354 -12.61 -11.11 7.07
N ARG A 355 -12.43 -10.02 6.32
CA ARG A 355 -13.21 -9.75 5.10
C ARG A 355 -13.01 -10.82 4.03
N LYS A 356 -11.78 -11.31 3.88
CA LYS A 356 -11.45 -12.42 2.97
C LYS A 356 -12.15 -13.71 3.41
N SER A 357 -12.16 -14.00 4.71
CA SER A 357 -12.87 -15.16 5.26
C SER A 357 -14.38 -15.07 4.97
N TYR A 358 -15.00 -13.92 5.23
CA TYR A 358 -16.41 -13.67 4.91
C TYR A 358 -16.72 -13.84 3.42
N SER A 359 -15.87 -13.28 2.56
CA SER A 359 -16.03 -13.37 1.10
C SER A 359 -15.89 -14.82 0.62
N ARG A 360 -14.99 -15.60 1.24
CA ARG A 360 -14.81 -17.02 0.94
C ARG A 360 -16.04 -17.84 1.34
N GLN A 361 -16.56 -17.64 2.56
CA GLN A 361 -17.80 -18.30 2.99
C GLN A 361 -18.97 -17.97 2.06
N SER A 362 -19.08 -16.70 1.64
CA SER A 362 -20.12 -16.26 0.70
C SER A 362 -19.95 -16.93 -0.68
N LEU A 363 -18.71 -17.06 -1.16
CA LEU A 363 -18.40 -17.75 -2.41
C LEU A 363 -18.75 -19.23 -2.33
N ASP A 364 -18.37 -19.89 -1.24
CA ASP A 364 -18.64 -21.31 -1.01
C ASP A 364 -20.16 -21.56 -0.99
N ALA A 365 -20.94 -20.72 -0.29
CA ALA A 365 -22.40 -20.79 -0.30
C ALA A 365 -23.01 -20.56 -1.69
N LEU A 366 -22.48 -19.61 -2.48
CA LEU A 366 -22.91 -19.40 -3.86
C LEU A 366 -22.57 -20.58 -4.77
N GLN A 367 -21.43 -21.24 -4.53
CA GLN A 367 -21.05 -22.45 -5.26
C GLN A 367 -21.98 -23.61 -4.92
N GLU A 368 -22.31 -23.81 -3.65
CA GLU A 368 -23.30 -24.82 -3.21
C GLU A 368 -24.66 -24.61 -3.87
N LEU A 369 -25.16 -23.36 -3.89
CA LEU A 369 -26.39 -23.01 -4.59
C LEU A 369 -26.30 -23.33 -6.09
N ASN A 370 -25.18 -22.99 -6.73
CA ASN A 370 -24.98 -23.27 -8.14
C ASN A 370 -24.93 -24.79 -8.43
N TYR A 371 -24.28 -25.59 -7.57
CA TYR A 371 -24.26 -27.05 -7.68
C TYR A 371 -25.64 -27.67 -7.48
N ALA A 372 -26.47 -27.08 -6.61
CA ALA A 372 -27.87 -27.47 -6.41
C ALA A 372 -28.80 -27.02 -7.56
N GLY A 373 -28.28 -26.38 -8.61
CA GLY A 373 -29.05 -25.93 -9.77
C GLY A 373 -29.62 -24.51 -9.64
N TYR A 374 -29.29 -23.78 -8.57
CA TYR A 374 -29.67 -22.39 -8.35
C TYR A 374 -28.54 -21.44 -8.82
N GLY A 375 -28.30 -21.42 -10.12
CA GLY A 375 -27.38 -20.46 -10.73
C GLY A 375 -27.89 -19.02 -10.63
N LEU A 376 -27.05 -18.06 -11.01
CA LEU A 376 -27.37 -16.62 -10.93
C LEU A 376 -28.62 -16.24 -11.73
N LYS A 377 -28.85 -16.92 -12.85
CA LYS A 377 -30.02 -16.69 -13.72
C LYS A 377 -31.30 -17.17 -13.03
N GLU A 378 -31.25 -18.36 -12.46
CA GLU A 378 -32.36 -19.01 -11.77
C GLU A 378 -32.73 -18.24 -10.49
N LEU A 379 -31.74 -17.79 -9.72
CA LEU A 379 -31.93 -16.92 -8.55
C LEU A 379 -32.55 -15.57 -8.92
N ARG A 380 -32.13 -14.98 -10.05
CA ARG A 380 -32.73 -13.72 -10.55
C ARG A 380 -34.18 -13.91 -10.98
N GLN A 381 -34.47 -15.01 -11.68
CA GLN A 381 -35.84 -15.37 -12.05
C GLN A 381 -36.71 -15.59 -10.81
N LEU A 382 -36.23 -16.37 -9.85
CA LEU A 382 -36.92 -16.61 -8.58
C LEU A 382 -37.20 -15.31 -7.84
N LYS A 383 -36.20 -14.42 -7.70
CA LYS A 383 -36.36 -13.11 -7.09
C LYS A 383 -37.48 -12.31 -7.76
N ASN A 384 -37.44 -12.20 -9.09
CA ASN A 384 -38.43 -11.43 -9.85
C ASN A 384 -39.84 -12.01 -9.68
N THR A 385 -39.99 -13.33 -9.77
CA THR A 385 -41.28 -14.00 -9.57
C THR A 385 -41.81 -13.80 -8.15
N VAL A 386 -40.96 -13.89 -7.12
CA VAL A 386 -41.36 -13.64 -5.72
C VAL A 386 -41.83 -12.19 -5.54
N ILE A 387 -41.12 -11.23 -6.13
CA ILE A 387 -41.51 -9.80 -6.07
C ILE A 387 -42.85 -9.56 -6.78
N GLU A 388 -43.04 -10.10 -8.00
CA GLU A 388 -44.28 -9.94 -8.76
C GLU A 388 -45.49 -10.50 -8.00
N ILE A 389 -45.34 -11.68 -7.40
CA ILE A 389 -46.36 -12.29 -6.54
C ILE A 389 -46.61 -11.41 -5.30
N ALA A 390 -45.55 -10.92 -4.64
CA ALA A 390 -45.69 -10.08 -3.46
C ALA A 390 -46.44 -8.77 -3.76
N VAL A 391 -46.08 -8.08 -4.84
CA VAL A 391 -46.74 -6.85 -5.29
C VAL A 391 -48.21 -7.12 -5.61
N SER A 392 -48.51 -8.21 -6.31
CA SER A 392 -49.89 -8.60 -6.65
C SER A 392 -50.76 -8.90 -5.43
N ASN A 393 -50.15 -9.22 -4.29
CA ASN A 393 -50.83 -9.53 -3.03
C ASN A 393 -50.67 -8.42 -1.97
N GLY A 394 -50.16 -7.23 -2.35
CA GLY A 394 -50.00 -6.10 -1.44
C GLY A 394 -48.95 -6.28 -0.35
N ILE A 395 -47.93 -7.13 -0.58
CA ILE A 395 -46.79 -7.33 0.33
C ILE A 395 -45.66 -6.40 -0.10
N GLU A 396 -45.01 -5.73 0.86
CA GLU A 396 -43.86 -4.86 0.59
C GLU A 396 -42.64 -5.63 0.06
N PHE A 397 -41.88 -4.96 -0.81
CA PHE A 397 -40.70 -5.53 -1.48
C PHE A 397 -39.67 -6.13 -0.52
N TYR A 398 -39.37 -5.44 0.58
CA TYR A 398 -38.35 -5.87 1.54
C TYR A 398 -38.76 -7.12 2.35
N ASP A 399 -40.06 -7.37 2.46
CA ASP A 399 -40.61 -8.51 3.20
C ASP A 399 -40.96 -9.70 2.29
N ALA A 400 -41.06 -9.47 0.98
CA ALA A 400 -41.43 -10.48 -0.02
C ALA A 400 -40.59 -11.77 0.09
N GLY A 401 -39.27 -11.64 0.16
CA GLY A 401 -38.35 -12.79 0.26
C GLY A 401 -38.50 -13.57 1.57
N LYS A 402 -38.61 -12.85 2.71
CA LYS A 402 -38.79 -13.48 4.03
C LYS A 402 -40.12 -14.22 4.12
N LYS A 403 -41.19 -13.61 3.61
CA LYS A 403 -42.52 -14.23 3.59
C LYS A 403 -42.56 -15.45 2.68
N PHE A 404 -41.97 -15.38 1.49
CA PHE A 404 -41.86 -16.51 0.58
C PHE A 404 -41.17 -17.73 1.22
N LEU A 405 -40.00 -17.53 1.84
CA LEU A 405 -39.27 -18.62 2.51
C LEU A 405 -40.07 -19.22 3.66
N LYS A 406 -40.75 -18.38 4.45
CA LYS A 406 -41.62 -18.81 5.54
C LYS A 406 -42.84 -19.58 5.05
N ASP A 407 -43.44 -19.18 3.94
CA ASP A 407 -44.56 -19.89 3.33
C ASP A 407 -44.10 -21.24 2.76
N LEU A 408 -42.88 -21.31 2.21
CA LEU A 408 -42.23 -22.56 1.81
C LEU A 408 -42.06 -23.49 3.01
N GLU A 409 -41.44 -23.01 4.09
CA GLU A 409 -41.22 -23.81 5.31
C GLU A 409 -42.53 -24.36 5.89
N ASN A 410 -43.60 -23.58 5.90
CA ASN A 410 -44.87 -23.98 6.52
C ASN A 410 -45.83 -24.75 5.61
N GLN A 411 -45.73 -24.60 4.29
CA GLN A 411 -46.73 -25.14 3.36
C GLN A 411 -46.16 -26.14 2.35
N TYR A 412 -44.84 -26.27 2.23
CA TYR A 412 -44.22 -27.13 1.22
C TYR A 412 -44.57 -28.61 1.43
N ASP A 413 -44.45 -29.11 2.67
CA ASP A 413 -44.82 -30.51 2.99
C ASP A 413 -46.31 -30.78 2.78
N ASN A 414 -47.17 -29.82 3.14
CA ASN A 414 -48.61 -29.91 2.90
C ASN A 414 -48.94 -29.97 1.40
N LYS A 415 -48.14 -29.29 0.55
CA LYS A 415 -48.29 -29.32 -0.90
C LYS A 415 -47.80 -30.61 -1.54
N LEU A 416 -46.67 -31.17 -1.08
CA LEU A 416 -46.20 -32.49 -1.49
C LEU A 416 -47.18 -33.61 -1.08
N GLY A 417 -47.80 -33.49 0.10
CA GLY A 417 -48.84 -34.42 0.54
C GLY A 417 -50.06 -34.50 -0.42
N PHE A 418 -50.36 -33.41 -1.16
CA PHE A 418 -51.42 -33.45 -2.17
C PHE A 418 -51.02 -34.29 -3.39
N GLU A 419 -49.76 -34.40 -3.77
CA GLU A 419 -49.35 -35.31 -4.84
C GLU A 419 -49.57 -36.77 -4.45
N THR A 420 -49.26 -37.13 -3.20
CA THR A 420 -49.59 -38.45 -2.64
C THR A 420 -51.09 -38.69 -2.66
N LYS A 421 -51.89 -37.71 -2.25
CA LYS A 421 -53.36 -37.83 -2.23
C LYS A 421 -53.98 -37.88 -3.62
N ILE A 422 -53.43 -37.12 -4.58
CA ILE A 422 -53.80 -37.20 -6.00
C ILE A 422 -53.44 -38.57 -6.57
N LYS A 423 -52.28 -39.12 -6.18
CA LYS A 423 -51.85 -40.46 -6.60
C LYS A 423 -52.78 -41.52 -6.02
N GLU A 424 -53.12 -41.44 -4.73
CA GLU A 424 -54.09 -42.30 -4.06
C GLU A 424 -55.45 -42.29 -4.76
N VAL A 425 -56.02 -41.11 -5.00
CA VAL A 425 -57.31 -40.96 -5.69
C VAL A 425 -57.24 -41.49 -7.13
N LYS A 426 -56.13 -41.27 -7.85
CA LYS A 426 -55.94 -41.86 -9.19
C LYS A 426 -55.86 -43.38 -9.13
N THR A 427 -55.21 -43.96 -8.11
CA THR A 427 -55.19 -45.41 -7.92
C THR A 427 -56.56 -45.95 -7.53
N GLU A 428 -57.33 -45.27 -6.69
CA GLU A 428 -58.71 -45.68 -6.37
C GLU A 428 -59.61 -45.61 -7.60
N LEU A 429 -59.50 -44.54 -8.40
CA LEU A 429 -60.25 -44.40 -9.65
C LEU A 429 -59.89 -45.51 -10.64
N LYS A 430 -58.59 -45.86 -10.74
CA LYS A 430 -58.15 -46.97 -11.58
C LYS A 430 -58.66 -48.33 -11.08
N LYS A 431 -58.66 -48.56 -9.75
CA LYS A 431 -59.27 -49.78 -9.16
C LYS A 431 -60.76 -49.87 -9.49
N LEU A 432 -61.50 -48.78 -9.35
CA LEU A 432 -62.91 -48.72 -9.71
C LEU A 432 -63.14 -48.95 -11.22
N GLU A 433 -62.30 -48.39 -12.09
CA GLU A 433 -62.34 -48.66 -13.53
C GLU A 433 -62.04 -50.13 -13.87
N ASP A 434 -61.13 -50.78 -13.13
CA ASP A 434 -60.78 -52.19 -13.28
C ASP A 434 -61.86 -53.15 -12.70
N GLU A 435 -62.61 -52.72 -11.66
CA GLU A 435 -63.71 -53.48 -11.03
C GLU A 435 -65.03 -53.43 -11.83
N VAL A 436 -65.25 -52.38 -12.62
CA VAL A 436 -66.44 -52.22 -13.49
C VAL A 436 -66.59 -53.37 -14.51
N PRO A 437 -65.52 -53.81 -15.22
CA PRO A 437 -65.52 -55.02 -16.04
C PRO A 437 -65.89 -56.28 -15.25
N GLU A 438 -65.36 -56.44 -14.03
CA GLU A 438 -65.60 -57.61 -13.18
C GLU A 438 -67.08 -57.71 -12.77
N TYR A 439 -67.69 -56.56 -12.43
CA TYR A 439 -69.13 -56.49 -12.13
C TYR A 439 -70.01 -56.78 -13.36
N LYS A 440 -69.53 -56.40 -14.55
CA LYS A 440 -70.19 -56.67 -15.83
C LYS A 440 -70.05 -58.15 -16.22
N GLU A 441 -68.89 -58.75 -16.01
CA GLU A 441 -68.64 -60.18 -16.19
C GLU A 441 -69.44 -61.02 -15.19
N TYR A 442 -69.56 -60.61 -13.92
CA TYR A 442 -70.41 -61.28 -12.93
C TYR A 442 -71.88 -61.34 -13.38
N LEU A 443 -72.40 -60.25 -13.96
CA LEU A 443 -73.75 -60.19 -14.51
C LEU A 443 -73.92 -61.06 -15.77
N GLN A 444 -72.88 -61.18 -16.61
CA GLN A 444 -72.88 -62.05 -17.80
C GLN A 444 -72.68 -63.53 -17.47
N ALA A 445 -71.80 -63.84 -16.52
CA ALA A 445 -71.53 -65.17 -16.02
C ALA A 445 -72.77 -65.78 -15.34
N LYS A 446 -73.59 -64.97 -14.66
CA LYS A 446 -74.87 -65.42 -14.09
C LYS A 446 -75.81 -66.03 -15.15
N ASP A 447 -75.80 -65.50 -16.37
CA ASP A 447 -76.61 -66.02 -17.47
C ASP A 447 -76.00 -67.30 -18.07
N ILE A 448 -74.67 -67.40 -18.14
CA ILE A 448 -73.93 -68.58 -18.63
C ILE A 448 -73.98 -69.76 -17.63
N ILE A 449 -73.77 -69.49 -16.33
CA ILE A 449 -73.80 -70.48 -15.24
C ILE A 449 -75.18 -71.14 -15.19
N SER A 450 -76.26 -70.37 -15.37
CA SER A 450 -77.64 -70.90 -15.38
C SER A 450 -77.91 -71.94 -16.47
N ARG A 451 -77.16 -71.90 -17.59
CA ARG A 451 -77.29 -72.82 -18.73
C ARG A 451 -76.28 -73.97 -18.71
N SER A 452 -75.10 -73.75 -18.15
CA SER A 452 -73.97 -74.67 -18.24
C SER A 452 -73.92 -75.69 -17.09
N LEU A 453 -74.33 -75.29 -15.88
CA LEU A 453 -74.35 -76.16 -14.70
C LEU A 453 -75.21 -77.43 -14.92
N PRO A 454 -76.45 -77.34 -15.46
CA PRO A 454 -77.27 -78.51 -15.76
C PRO A 454 -76.62 -79.46 -16.79
N TYR A 455 -75.82 -78.91 -17.71
CA TYR A 455 -75.10 -79.67 -18.72
C TYR A 455 -73.91 -80.44 -18.11
N LEU A 456 -73.15 -79.81 -17.21
CA LEU A 456 -72.03 -80.45 -16.50
C LEU A 456 -72.49 -81.60 -15.59
N TYR A 457 -73.60 -81.42 -14.86
CA TYR A 457 -74.20 -82.52 -14.07
C TYR A 457 -74.62 -83.70 -14.94
N LYS A 458 -75.11 -83.45 -16.17
CA LYS A 458 -75.48 -84.51 -17.12
C LYS A 458 -74.28 -85.37 -17.57
N PHE A 459 -73.07 -84.83 -17.50
CA PHE A 459 -71.83 -85.56 -17.80
C PHE A 459 -71.13 -86.13 -16.56
N GLY A 460 -71.80 -86.11 -15.40
CA GLY A 460 -71.32 -86.73 -14.16
C GLY A 460 -70.24 -85.93 -13.44
N VAL A 461 -70.09 -84.64 -13.77
CA VAL A 461 -69.26 -83.71 -13.00
C VAL A 461 -70.06 -83.31 -11.76
N THR A 462 -69.53 -83.63 -10.57
CA THR A 462 -70.19 -83.32 -9.30
C THR A 462 -69.83 -81.92 -8.81
N ASP A 463 -70.59 -81.40 -7.85
CA ASP A 463 -70.28 -80.14 -7.18
C ASP A 463 -68.86 -80.17 -6.60
N ASP A 464 -68.46 -81.30 -5.99
CA ASP A 464 -67.12 -81.48 -5.44
C ASP A 464 -66.03 -81.44 -6.52
N ASP A 465 -66.31 -81.92 -7.74
CA ASP A 465 -65.37 -81.86 -8.86
C ASP A 465 -65.24 -80.43 -9.40
N ILE A 466 -66.35 -79.69 -9.49
CA ILE A 466 -66.36 -78.26 -9.90
C ILE A 466 -65.63 -77.41 -8.87
N ILE A 467 -65.90 -77.62 -7.58
CA ILE A 467 -65.25 -76.92 -6.47
C ILE A 467 -63.75 -77.26 -6.46
N SER A 468 -63.38 -78.55 -6.56
CA SER A 468 -61.98 -78.97 -6.57
C SER A 468 -61.20 -78.40 -7.77
N MET A 469 -61.82 -78.33 -8.94
CA MET A 469 -61.21 -77.75 -10.13
C MET A 469 -61.10 -76.22 -10.01
N THR A 470 -62.11 -75.57 -9.44
CA THR A 470 -62.09 -74.14 -9.16
C THR A 470 -60.99 -73.79 -8.17
N ASP A 471 -60.82 -74.59 -7.11
CA ASP A 471 -59.73 -74.46 -6.14
C ASP A 471 -58.36 -74.58 -6.82
N VAL A 472 -58.19 -75.57 -7.70
CA VAL A 472 -56.93 -75.74 -8.46
C VAL A 472 -56.66 -74.54 -9.36
N VAL A 473 -57.66 -74.06 -10.10
CA VAL A 473 -57.54 -72.93 -11.03
C VAL A 473 -57.30 -71.60 -10.29
N THR A 474 -58.03 -71.33 -9.20
CA THR A 474 -57.84 -70.12 -8.37
C THR A 474 -56.50 -70.13 -7.64
N THR A 475 -56.06 -71.29 -7.14
CA THR A 475 -54.72 -71.44 -6.54
C THR A 475 -53.61 -71.18 -7.57
N TYR A 476 -53.80 -71.58 -8.83
CA TYR A 476 -52.87 -71.31 -9.93
C TYR A 476 -52.87 -69.84 -10.37
N LEU A 477 -54.05 -69.22 -10.49
CA LEU A 477 -54.20 -67.81 -10.87
C LEU A 477 -53.67 -66.84 -9.80
N ASN A 478 -53.82 -67.18 -8.52
CA ASN A 478 -53.35 -66.36 -7.40
C ASN A 478 -51.85 -66.55 -7.08
N GLY A 479 -51.11 -67.34 -7.89
CA GLY A 479 -49.66 -67.53 -7.75
C GLY A 479 -49.20 -68.29 -6.50
N ASN A 480 -50.12 -68.82 -5.70
CA ASN A 480 -49.83 -69.46 -4.42
C ASN A 480 -49.81 -70.98 -4.58
N ILE A 481 -48.76 -71.49 -5.22
CA ILE A 481 -48.72 -72.87 -5.74
C ILE A 481 -48.26 -73.87 -4.69
N THR A 482 -48.87 -73.86 -3.51
CA THR A 482 -48.64 -74.87 -2.47
C THR A 482 -49.91 -75.66 -2.27
N PHE A 483 -50.00 -76.84 -2.90
CA PHE A 483 -51.10 -77.77 -2.68
C PHE A 483 -50.78 -78.65 -1.47
N ASN A 484 -51.67 -78.65 -0.47
CA ASN A 484 -51.55 -79.53 0.68
C ASN A 484 -51.78 -80.99 0.21
N PRO A 485 -50.80 -81.91 0.31
CA PRO A 485 -50.83 -83.19 -0.40
C PRO A 485 -51.82 -84.23 0.18
N ASN A 486 -52.66 -83.85 1.14
CA ASN A 486 -53.50 -84.82 1.84
C ASN A 486 -54.94 -84.32 2.07
N PRO A 487 -55.85 -84.47 1.08
CA PRO A 487 -57.27 -84.45 1.37
C PRO A 487 -57.68 -85.82 1.91
N GLN A 488 -57.93 -85.92 3.21
CA GLN A 488 -58.63 -87.08 3.75
C GLN A 488 -60.08 -87.06 3.27
N SER A 489 -60.34 -87.68 2.11
CA SER A 489 -61.68 -88.11 1.76
C SER A 489 -61.82 -89.58 2.15
N GLU A 490 -62.51 -89.86 3.26
CA GLU A 490 -62.97 -91.19 3.60
C GLU A 490 -63.89 -91.70 2.47
N ASN A 491 -63.43 -92.72 1.73
CA ASN A 491 -64.26 -93.41 0.76
C ASN A 491 -65.04 -94.52 1.46
N ILE A 492 -66.37 -94.39 1.52
CA ILE A 492 -67.27 -95.54 1.61
C ILE A 492 -67.50 -95.98 0.16
N VAL A 493 -66.91 -97.12 -0.22
CA VAL A 493 -67.12 -97.74 -1.54
C VAL A 493 -68.24 -98.77 -1.40
N ASP A 494 -69.34 -98.57 -2.14
CA ASP A 494 -70.26 -99.64 -2.51
C ASP A 494 -70.04 -99.94 -4.00
N GLU A 495 -69.38 -101.07 -4.25
CA GLU A 495 -69.18 -101.62 -5.59
C GLU A 495 -70.50 -102.20 -6.08
N ASN A 496 -71.18 -101.51 -7.00
CA ASN A 496 -71.80 -102.10 -8.21
C ASN A 496 -72.70 -101.11 -8.95
N LYS A 497 -72.13 -100.35 -9.89
CA LYS A 497 -72.65 -100.16 -11.27
C LYS A 497 -71.81 -99.13 -12.03
N LEU A 498 -71.61 -99.43 -13.31
CA LEU A 498 -70.94 -98.60 -14.31
C LEU A 498 -71.40 -97.12 -14.25
N ILE A 499 -70.44 -96.20 -14.16
CA ILE A 499 -70.03 -95.26 -15.23
C ILE A 499 -68.60 -94.77 -14.88
N LYS A 500 -67.62 -95.11 -15.73
CA LYS A 500 -66.17 -94.84 -15.58
C LYS A 500 -65.79 -93.37 -15.88
N ILE A 501 -66.57 -92.38 -15.45
CA ILE A 501 -66.31 -90.96 -15.76
C ILE A 501 -65.72 -90.15 -14.57
N PRO A 502 -66.12 -90.35 -13.30
CA PRO A 502 -65.61 -89.54 -12.18
C PRO A 502 -64.11 -89.72 -11.88
N TYR A 503 -63.50 -90.84 -12.30
CA TYR A 503 -62.11 -91.16 -11.99
C TYR A 503 -61.10 -90.32 -12.81
N TYR A 504 -61.48 -89.89 -14.02
CA TYR A 504 -60.60 -89.11 -14.90
C TYR A 504 -60.37 -87.68 -14.37
N TRP A 505 -61.39 -87.06 -13.81
CA TRP A 505 -61.28 -85.70 -13.26
C TRP A 505 -60.41 -85.65 -12.01
N ARG A 506 -60.55 -86.61 -11.09
CA ARG A 506 -59.66 -86.73 -9.92
C ARG A 506 -58.21 -86.98 -10.32
N SER A 507 -57.97 -87.84 -11.31
CA SER A 507 -56.61 -88.11 -11.81
C SER A 507 -55.97 -86.87 -12.45
N PHE A 508 -56.74 -86.16 -13.29
CA PHE A 508 -56.30 -84.93 -13.95
C PHE A 508 -56.01 -83.80 -12.95
N ILE A 509 -56.88 -83.62 -11.96
CA ILE A 509 -56.69 -82.66 -10.86
C ILE A 509 -55.41 -82.97 -10.07
N ASN A 510 -55.13 -84.24 -9.79
CA ASN A 510 -53.91 -84.64 -9.07
C ASN A 510 -52.63 -84.42 -9.91
N GLU A 511 -52.66 -84.64 -11.21
CA GLU A 511 -51.53 -84.32 -12.10
C GLU A 511 -51.23 -82.82 -12.14
N ILE A 512 -52.27 -81.96 -12.20
CA ILE A 512 -52.10 -80.50 -12.16
C ILE A 512 -51.52 -80.05 -10.80
N ARG A 513 -51.95 -80.66 -9.69
CA ARG A 513 -51.38 -80.38 -8.36
C ARG A 513 -49.89 -80.76 -8.29
N ASN A 514 -49.49 -81.87 -8.89
CA ASN A 514 -48.08 -82.27 -8.98
C ASN A 514 -47.24 -81.28 -9.79
N LEU A 515 -47.74 -80.81 -10.94
CA LEU A 515 -47.08 -79.75 -11.71
C LEU A 515 -46.96 -78.44 -10.93
N GLY A 516 -47.96 -78.13 -10.09
CA GLY A 516 -47.91 -76.99 -9.19
C GLY A 516 -46.76 -77.07 -8.18
N ASN A 517 -46.58 -78.22 -7.54
CA ASN A 517 -45.48 -78.42 -6.59
C ASN A 517 -44.09 -78.26 -7.23
N ILE A 518 -43.93 -78.66 -8.50
CA ILE A 518 -42.68 -78.44 -9.25
C ILE A 518 -42.44 -76.94 -9.47
N ASN A 519 -43.48 -76.16 -9.80
CA ASN A 519 -43.34 -74.72 -10.00
C ASN A 519 -43.00 -73.96 -8.70
N SER A 520 -43.52 -74.41 -7.56
CA SER A 520 -43.15 -73.90 -6.23
C SER A 520 -41.66 -74.09 -5.94
N GLN A 521 -41.11 -75.27 -6.28
CA GLN A 521 -39.67 -75.52 -6.13
C GLN A 521 -38.83 -74.62 -7.05
N ILE A 522 -39.26 -74.39 -8.29
CA ILE A 522 -38.58 -73.46 -9.22
C ILE A 522 -38.58 -72.03 -8.67
N THR A 523 -39.71 -71.59 -8.10
CA THR A 523 -39.84 -70.24 -7.53
C THR A 523 -38.92 -70.06 -6.32
N LYS A 524 -38.82 -71.08 -5.46
CA LYS A 524 -37.89 -71.09 -4.32
C LYS A 524 -36.43 -71.03 -4.76
N GLN A 525 -36.07 -71.74 -5.83
CA GLN A 525 -34.71 -71.65 -6.39
C GLN A 525 -34.41 -70.28 -7.00
N ARG A 526 -35.38 -69.64 -7.67
CA ARG A 526 -35.21 -68.26 -8.16
C ARG A 526 -34.97 -67.26 -7.02
N SER A 527 -35.72 -67.36 -5.91
CA SER A 527 -35.50 -66.48 -4.76
C SER A 527 -34.12 -66.65 -4.12
N TYR A 528 -33.57 -67.87 -4.10
CA TYR A 528 -32.19 -68.09 -3.66
C TYR A 528 -31.17 -67.45 -4.61
N LEU A 529 -31.41 -67.52 -5.93
CA LEU A 529 -30.54 -66.93 -6.94
C LEU A 529 -30.53 -65.40 -6.85
N ASP A 530 -31.69 -64.78 -6.64
CA ASP A 530 -31.80 -63.33 -6.45
C ASP A 530 -31.11 -62.86 -5.16
N ALA A 531 -31.18 -63.65 -4.08
CA ALA A 531 -30.45 -63.36 -2.84
C ALA A 531 -28.92 -63.38 -3.07
N ILE A 532 -28.41 -64.38 -3.80
CA ILE A 532 -26.98 -64.49 -4.15
C ILE A 532 -26.55 -63.32 -5.04
N ARG A 533 -27.37 -62.91 -6.03
CA ARG A 533 -27.07 -61.74 -6.86
C ARG A 533 -26.94 -60.46 -6.04
N LYS A 534 -27.86 -60.25 -5.09
CA LYS A 534 -27.81 -59.09 -4.20
C LYS A 534 -26.54 -59.08 -3.34
N GLU A 535 -26.08 -60.24 -2.88
CA GLU A 535 -24.82 -60.37 -2.12
C GLU A 535 -23.60 -60.06 -3.00
N ILE A 536 -23.60 -60.50 -4.27
CA ILE A 536 -22.55 -60.15 -5.24
C ILE A 536 -22.51 -58.63 -5.50
N ASP A 537 -23.67 -57.98 -5.64
CA ASP A 537 -23.75 -56.54 -5.87
C ASP A 537 -23.26 -55.72 -4.65
N ASP A 538 -23.57 -56.19 -3.44
CA ASP A 538 -23.06 -55.59 -2.19
C ASP A 538 -21.54 -55.73 -2.09
N LEU A 539 -21.00 -56.92 -2.35
CA LEU A 539 -19.55 -57.17 -2.37
C LEU A 539 -18.83 -56.33 -3.43
N ASN A 540 -19.42 -56.16 -4.62
CA ASN A 540 -18.87 -55.28 -5.65
C ASN A 540 -18.85 -53.81 -5.22
N SER A 541 -19.91 -53.35 -4.53
CA SER A 541 -19.98 -52.00 -3.97
C SER A 541 -18.93 -51.78 -2.88
N GLN A 542 -18.73 -52.77 -1.99
CA GLN A 542 -17.66 -52.73 -0.99
C GLN A 542 -16.27 -52.70 -1.63
N ARG A 543 -16.03 -53.51 -2.67
CA ARG A 543 -14.76 -53.51 -3.43
C ARG A 543 -14.48 -52.14 -4.06
N GLN A 544 -15.50 -51.49 -4.63
CA GLN A 544 -15.35 -50.17 -5.24
C GLN A 544 -14.98 -49.10 -4.21
N ASN A 545 -15.64 -49.11 -3.05
CA ASN A 545 -15.31 -48.21 -1.93
C ASN A 545 -13.87 -48.44 -1.42
N LEU A 546 -13.43 -49.69 -1.30
CA LEU A 546 -12.06 -50.01 -0.89
C LEU A 546 -11.01 -49.49 -1.90
N ASN A 547 -11.30 -49.57 -3.20
CA ASN A 547 -10.44 -49.03 -4.25
C ASN A 547 -10.35 -47.50 -4.18
N GLU A 548 -11.47 -46.82 -3.94
CA GLU A 548 -11.49 -45.36 -3.75
C GLU A 548 -10.66 -44.93 -2.53
N GLN A 549 -10.80 -45.63 -1.39
CA GLN A 549 -9.97 -45.38 -0.21
C GLN A 549 -8.48 -45.63 -0.45
N THR A 550 -8.15 -46.67 -1.22
CA THR A 550 -6.76 -46.98 -1.60
C THR A 550 -6.17 -45.88 -2.49
N LEU A 551 -6.95 -45.37 -3.45
CA LEU A 551 -6.56 -44.25 -4.31
C LEU A 551 -6.31 -42.97 -3.50
N LEU A 552 -7.22 -42.62 -2.59
CA LEU A 552 -7.08 -41.47 -1.69
C LEU A 552 -5.84 -41.60 -0.80
N SER A 553 -5.59 -42.79 -0.26
CA SER A 553 -4.40 -43.08 0.55
C SER A 553 -3.12 -42.90 -0.25
N GLY A 554 -3.10 -43.35 -1.52
CA GLY A 554 -1.98 -43.13 -2.45
C GLY A 554 -1.74 -41.65 -2.76
N GLN A 555 -2.80 -40.87 -2.98
CA GLN A 555 -2.69 -39.41 -3.19
C GLN A 555 -2.13 -38.69 -1.95
N LEU A 556 -2.60 -39.05 -0.75
CA LEU A 556 -2.08 -38.55 0.52
C LEU A 556 -0.60 -38.88 0.70
N LEU A 557 -0.20 -40.11 0.42
CA LEU A 557 1.20 -40.55 0.50
C LEU A 557 2.09 -39.76 -0.46
N ASN A 558 1.64 -39.55 -1.70
CA ASN A 558 2.37 -38.75 -2.69
C ASN A 558 2.48 -37.28 -2.28
N SER A 559 1.42 -36.70 -1.71
CA SER A 559 1.42 -35.33 -1.18
C SER A 559 2.41 -35.18 -0.02
N LEU A 560 2.42 -36.14 0.91
CA LEU A 560 3.38 -36.19 2.02
C LEU A 560 4.82 -36.34 1.49
N ASN A 561 5.04 -37.19 0.50
CA ASN A 561 6.36 -37.38 -0.11
C ASN A 561 6.88 -36.10 -0.80
N GLY A 562 5.98 -35.37 -1.47
CA GLY A 562 6.28 -34.05 -2.03
C GLY A 562 6.68 -33.04 -0.95
N ARG A 563 5.90 -32.95 0.13
CA ARG A 563 6.22 -32.05 1.26
C ARG A 563 7.52 -32.43 1.97
N LEU A 564 7.78 -33.73 2.15
CA LEU A 564 9.02 -34.24 2.73
C LEU A 564 10.23 -33.83 1.86
N SER A 565 10.10 -33.93 0.53
CA SER A 565 11.15 -33.53 -0.40
C SER A 565 11.47 -32.04 -0.30
N TYR A 566 10.44 -31.18 -0.22
CA TYR A 566 10.63 -29.74 0.04
C TYR A 566 11.29 -29.48 1.39
N PHE A 567 10.86 -30.17 2.44
CA PHE A 567 11.45 -30.02 3.77
C PHE A 567 12.93 -30.42 3.80
N ILE A 568 13.29 -31.53 3.14
CA ILE A 568 14.68 -31.97 2.98
C ILE A 568 15.50 -30.90 2.25
N GLU A 569 14.97 -30.30 1.19
CA GLU A 569 15.68 -29.27 0.44
C GLU A 569 15.87 -27.97 1.26
N SER A 570 14.83 -27.56 2.01
CA SER A 570 14.94 -26.46 2.96
C SER A 570 16.00 -26.73 4.04
N LEU A 571 16.04 -27.96 4.57
CA LEU A 571 17.09 -28.35 5.53
C LEU A 571 18.48 -28.30 4.91
N LYS A 572 18.65 -28.72 3.64
CA LYS A 572 19.93 -28.59 2.95
C LYS A 572 20.35 -27.13 2.79
N GLN A 573 19.42 -26.23 2.46
CA GLN A 573 19.72 -24.79 2.35
C GLN A 573 20.10 -24.17 3.69
N ILE A 574 19.41 -24.54 4.77
CA ILE A 574 19.77 -24.14 6.13
C ILE A 574 21.15 -24.68 6.49
N MET A 575 21.42 -25.96 6.22
CA MET A 575 22.73 -26.57 6.47
C MET A 575 23.84 -25.89 5.65
N PHE A 576 23.58 -25.54 4.40
CA PHE A 576 24.53 -24.81 3.55
C PHE A 576 24.83 -23.43 4.14
N SER A 577 23.78 -22.69 4.55
CA SER A 577 23.92 -21.37 5.17
C SER A 577 24.65 -21.42 6.52
N VAL A 578 24.36 -22.44 7.33
CA VAL A 578 25.06 -22.69 8.60
C VAL A 578 26.52 -23.11 8.35
N LYS A 579 26.81 -23.86 7.28
CA LYS A 579 28.17 -24.25 6.90
C LYS A 579 29.00 -23.08 6.37
N GLU A 580 28.38 -22.12 5.68
CA GLU A 580 28.99 -20.84 5.30
C GLU A 580 29.31 -19.99 6.54
N LEU A 581 28.41 -19.96 7.53
CA LEU A 581 28.59 -19.21 8.78
C LEU A 581 29.60 -19.87 9.74
N ASN A 582 29.69 -21.21 9.75
CA ASN A 582 30.60 -21.97 10.59
C ASN A 582 31.66 -22.68 9.73
N LYS A 583 32.83 -22.05 9.58
CA LYS A 583 34.07 -22.71 9.16
C LYS A 583 34.61 -23.69 10.23
N MET A 584 33.76 -24.55 10.78
CA MET A 584 34.16 -25.71 11.58
C MET A 584 33.34 -26.92 11.15
N PHE A 585 34.05 -27.95 10.69
CA PHE A 585 33.53 -29.21 10.18
C PHE A 585 32.70 -29.96 11.21
N ILE A 586 31.44 -30.26 10.91
CA ILE A 586 30.77 -31.46 11.42
C ILE A 586 30.00 -32.12 10.28
N VAL A 587 30.33 -33.39 10.02
CA VAL A 587 29.70 -34.27 9.03
C VAL A 587 28.58 -35.04 9.72
N TYR A 588 27.37 -34.98 9.20
CA TYR A 588 26.31 -35.94 9.52
C TYR A 588 25.70 -36.51 8.23
N GLN A 589 25.65 -37.84 8.13
CA GLN A 589 24.93 -38.58 7.11
C GLN A 589 23.47 -38.77 7.54
N PRO A 590 22.47 -38.63 6.66
CA PRO A 590 21.13 -39.13 6.92
C PRO A 590 20.95 -40.55 6.33
N LEU A 591 20.33 -41.41 7.12
CA LEU A 591 19.92 -42.77 6.80
C LEU A 591 18.42 -42.82 6.47
N PHE A 592 18.10 -43.84 5.64
CA PHE A 592 16.81 -44.45 5.29
C PHE A 592 16.04 -43.89 4.08
N PHE A 593 16.06 -44.70 3.01
CA PHE A 593 15.03 -44.74 1.96
C PHE A 593 14.08 -45.90 2.28
N ILE A 594 12.77 -45.66 2.31
CA ILE A 594 11.75 -46.71 2.30
C ILE A 594 11.18 -46.79 0.89
N HIS A 595 11.42 -47.91 0.22
CA HIS A 595 10.86 -48.21 -1.10
C HIS A 595 9.63 -49.10 -0.91
N VAL A 596 8.44 -48.59 -1.24
CA VAL A 596 7.21 -49.39 -1.29
C VAL A 596 6.88 -49.64 -2.75
N THR A 597 6.98 -50.88 -3.21
CA THR A 597 6.49 -51.33 -4.52
C THR A 597 5.14 -52.00 -4.34
N THR A 598 4.09 -51.41 -4.89
CA THR A 598 2.80 -52.09 -5.07
C THR A 598 2.83 -52.84 -6.40
N SER A 599 2.98 -54.16 -6.37
CA SER A 599 2.80 -55.02 -7.54
C SER A 599 1.30 -55.15 -7.83
N GLY A 600 0.82 -54.43 -8.85
CA GLY A 600 -0.50 -54.68 -9.42
C GLY A 600 -0.42 -55.80 -10.44
N ASP A 601 -0.66 -57.04 -10.01
CA ASP A 601 -0.97 -58.14 -10.92
C ASP A 601 -2.46 -58.07 -11.29
N SER A 602 -2.77 -57.52 -12.46
CA SER A 602 -4.04 -57.72 -13.14
C SER A 602 -3.94 -59.00 -13.98
N LYS A 603 -4.51 -60.10 -13.48
CA LYS A 603 -4.91 -61.22 -14.35
C LYS A 603 -6.31 -60.95 -14.86
N ASP A 604 -6.37 -60.63 -16.15
CA ASP A 604 -7.56 -60.78 -16.98
C ASP A 604 -7.94 -62.26 -17.05
N ASP A 605 -9.08 -62.62 -16.48
CA ASP A 605 -9.82 -63.83 -16.83
C ASP A 605 -11.23 -63.43 -17.25
N ASN A 606 -11.40 -63.20 -18.55
CA ASN A 606 -12.69 -63.19 -19.21
C ASN A 606 -12.54 -63.94 -20.54
N ASN A 607 -12.65 -65.27 -20.47
CA ASN A 607 -12.93 -66.08 -21.65
C ASN A 607 -13.52 -67.43 -21.25
N ILE A 608 -14.85 -67.52 -21.13
CA ILE A 608 -15.59 -68.78 -21.31
C ILE A 608 -16.84 -68.53 -22.16
N HIS A 609 -16.66 -68.87 -23.44
CA HIS A 609 -17.54 -69.56 -24.38
C HIS A 609 -19.06 -69.59 -24.15
N LYS A 610 -19.76 -69.06 -25.16
CA LYS A 610 -20.93 -69.71 -25.76
C LYS A 610 -20.47 -70.97 -26.48
N ASP A 611 -21.13 -72.10 -26.24
CA ASP A 611 -21.70 -72.99 -27.25
C ASP A 611 -22.56 -74.07 -26.55
N GLU A 612 -23.69 -74.38 -27.19
CA GLU A 612 -24.79 -75.34 -26.87
C GLU A 612 -25.86 -74.93 -25.86
#